data_AF-A0A7C4T082-F1
#
_entry.id   AF-A0A7C4T082-F1
#
_cell.length_a   1.000
_cell.length_b   1.000
_cell.length_c   1.000
_cell.angle_alpha   90.00
_cell.angle_beta   90.00
_cell.angle_gamma   90.00
#
_symmetry.space_group_name_H-M   'P 1'
#
loop_
_entity.id
_entity.type
_entity.pdbx_description
1 polymer ?
#
loop_
_entity_poly.entity_id
_entity_poly.type
_entity_poly.pdbx_seq_one_letter_code
_entity_poly.pdbx_strand_id
1 'polypeptide(L)'
;MAIGSDSVRLGSHFILTADIDLAGHVFRSAPIAPDLDISEPEYQGVPFTGSFDGRGFGIFNLTLKPDRASLGFLGLFGVLGNSAVIRNLRLSAVKIYAPTSFYVGGLAGRVASATIIQCSVRGQMTAAGLAGGLLG
;
A
#
# COMPACT_ATOMS: atom_id res chain seq x y z
N MET A 1 14.48 -10.40 -6.24
CA MET A 1 14.57 -8.94 -6.00
C MET A 1 13.17 -8.43 -5.72
N ALA A 2 12.97 -7.71 -4.62
CA ALA A 2 11.66 -7.19 -4.20
C ALA A 2 11.32 -5.88 -4.96
N ILE A 3 10.03 -5.65 -5.19
CA ILE A 3 9.53 -4.50 -5.98
C ILE A 3 9.63 -3.17 -5.21
N GLY A 4 9.43 -3.22 -3.89
CA GLY A 4 9.83 -2.20 -2.91
C GLY A 4 9.67 -0.73 -3.32
N SER A 5 10.70 0.04 -3.03
CA SER A 5 10.87 1.46 -3.37
C SER A 5 11.68 1.70 -4.66
N ASP A 6 11.93 0.65 -5.44
CA ASP A 6 12.73 0.73 -6.67
C ASP A 6 11.89 1.36 -7.79
N SER A 7 12.07 2.66 -8.01
CA SER A 7 11.25 3.45 -8.93
C SER A 7 11.26 2.93 -10.36
N VAL A 8 12.34 2.26 -10.80
CA VAL A 8 12.43 1.65 -12.13
C VAL A 8 11.42 0.52 -12.31
N ARG A 9 11.02 -0.12 -11.20
CA ARG A 9 10.08 -1.25 -11.19
C ARG A 9 8.63 -0.86 -10.97
N LEU A 10 8.34 0.39 -10.62
CA LEU A 10 6.97 0.81 -10.27
C LEU A 10 6.02 0.92 -11.48
N GLY A 11 6.53 0.89 -12.70
CA GLY A 11 5.75 0.71 -13.93
C GLY A 11 5.66 -0.73 -14.43
N SER A 12 6.29 -1.69 -13.74
CA SER A 12 6.36 -3.10 -14.17
C SER A 12 5.17 -3.94 -13.72
N HIS A 13 5.05 -5.13 -14.30
CA HIS A 13 3.95 -6.06 -14.04
C HIS A 13 4.40 -7.24 -13.19
N PHE A 14 3.64 -7.51 -12.14
CA PHE A 14 3.96 -8.51 -11.12
C PHE A 14 2.82 -9.48 -10.92
N ILE A 15 3.20 -10.71 -10.60
CA ILE A 15 2.31 -11.77 -10.17
C ILE A 15 2.82 -12.34 -8.86
N LEU A 16 1.90 -12.74 -7.98
CA LEU A 16 2.27 -13.63 -6.90
C LEU A 16 2.42 -15.06 -7.44
N THR A 17 3.47 -15.73 -6.99
CA THR A 17 3.73 -17.14 -7.27
C THR A 17 3.53 -18.03 -6.04
N ALA A 18 3.37 -17.42 -4.88
CA ALA A 18 3.06 -18.04 -3.60
C ALA A 18 2.47 -16.98 -2.66
N ASP A 19 1.89 -17.44 -1.55
CA ASP A 19 1.53 -16.60 -0.42
C ASP A 19 2.77 -15.90 0.17
N ILE A 20 2.62 -14.65 0.60
CA ILE A 20 3.69 -13.88 1.26
C ILE A 20 3.27 -13.59 2.68
N ASP A 21 4.06 -14.04 3.66
CA ASP A 21 3.90 -13.66 5.07
C ASP A 21 4.89 -12.56 5.45
N LEU A 22 4.37 -11.43 5.94
CA LEU A 22 5.16 -10.30 6.42
C LEU A 22 5.29 -10.27 7.96
N ALA A 23 4.91 -11.35 8.65
CA ALA A 23 5.04 -11.44 10.10
C ALA A 23 6.46 -11.10 10.59
N GLY A 24 6.54 -10.38 11.70
CA GLY A 24 7.82 -9.93 12.27
C GLY A 24 8.40 -8.69 11.62
N HIS A 25 7.86 -8.22 10.49
CA HIS A 25 8.28 -6.98 9.84
C HIS A 25 7.35 -5.81 10.20
N VAL A 26 7.95 -4.69 10.63
CA VAL A 26 7.24 -3.43 10.89
C VAL A 26 7.73 -2.39 9.89
N PHE A 27 6.83 -1.93 9.03
CA PHE A 27 7.11 -0.92 8.03
C PHE A 27 6.81 0.49 8.56
N ARG A 28 7.63 1.47 8.16
CA ARG A 28 7.48 2.89 8.54
C ARG A 28 6.81 3.73 7.46
N SER A 29 6.77 3.22 6.23
CA SER A 29 6.09 3.77 5.07
C SER A 29 5.52 2.62 4.25
N ALA A 30 4.68 2.92 3.25
CA ALA A 30 4.13 1.88 2.39
C ALA A 30 5.25 1.03 1.74
N PRO A 31 5.17 -0.31 1.77
CA PRO A 31 6.22 -1.15 1.19
C PRO A 31 6.42 -0.95 -0.31
N ILE A 32 5.37 -0.58 -1.05
CA ILE A 32 5.40 -0.36 -2.50
C ILE A 32 4.97 1.08 -2.79
N ALA A 33 5.73 1.78 -3.65
CA ALA A 33 5.50 3.18 -3.95
C ALA A 33 5.33 4.02 -2.66
N PRO A 34 6.34 4.05 -1.77
CA PRO A 34 6.30 4.87 -0.57
C PRO A 34 6.35 6.35 -0.93
N ASP A 35 5.75 7.16 -0.06
CA ASP A 35 6.07 8.57 -0.01
C ASP A 35 7.53 8.76 0.45
N LEU A 36 8.25 9.65 -0.21
CA LEU A 36 9.68 9.88 0.04
C LEU A 36 9.93 11.10 0.91
N ASP A 37 8.98 12.03 0.99
CA ASP A 37 9.05 13.20 1.86
C ASP A 37 7.67 13.50 2.47
N ILE A 38 7.55 13.11 3.73
CA ILE A 38 6.33 13.26 4.51
C ILE A 38 6.15 14.66 5.12
N SER A 39 7.10 15.57 4.91
CA SER A 39 6.96 16.96 5.36
C SER A 39 6.15 17.81 4.39
N GLU A 40 6.03 17.35 3.14
CA GLU A 40 5.22 17.98 2.11
C GLU A 40 3.76 17.47 2.15
N PRO A 41 2.80 18.31 1.76
CA PRO A 41 1.39 17.91 1.76
C PRO A 41 1.03 17.00 0.58
N GLU A 42 1.84 17.03 -0.46
CA GLU A 42 1.66 16.28 -1.68
C GLU A 42 2.60 15.08 -1.69
N TYR A 43 2.17 13.98 -2.31
CA TYR A 43 2.98 12.78 -2.44
C TYR A 43 4.28 13.06 -3.21
N GLN A 44 5.43 12.83 -2.56
CA GLN A 44 6.76 13.05 -3.14
C GLN A 44 7.43 11.76 -3.65
N GLY A 45 6.67 10.67 -3.77
CA GLY A 45 7.16 9.41 -4.33
C GLY A 45 6.86 9.24 -5.82
N VAL A 46 7.24 8.09 -6.36
CA VAL A 46 6.82 7.65 -7.70
C VAL A 46 5.59 6.75 -7.54
N PRO A 47 4.44 7.03 -8.17
CA PRO A 47 3.27 6.18 -8.08
C PRO A 47 3.50 4.81 -8.72
N PHE A 48 2.85 3.76 -8.20
CA PHE A 48 2.79 2.48 -8.90
C PHE A 48 1.80 2.58 -10.07
N THR A 49 2.27 2.34 -11.30
CA THR A 49 1.46 2.42 -12.54
C THR A 49 1.37 1.09 -13.29
N GLY A 50 2.10 0.07 -12.83
CA GLY A 50 2.07 -1.26 -13.41
C GLY A 50 0.85 -2.10 -13.01
N SER A 51 0.98 -3.42 -13.10
CA SER A 51 -0.06 -4.33 -12.62
C SER A 51 0.44 -5.28 -11.53
N PHE A 52 -0.44 -5.63 -10.60
CA PHE A 52 -0.17 -6.59 -9.55
C PHE A 52 -1.32 -7.60 -9.50
N ASP A 53 -1.05 -8.84 -9.91
CA ASP A 53 -2.02 -9.94 -9.89
C ASP A 53 -1.69 -10.93 -8.78
N GLY A 54 -2.58 -11.02 -7.79
CA GLY A 54 -2.42 -11.97 -6.69
C GLY A 54 -2.61 -13.43 -7.12
N ARG A 55 -3.25 -13.71 -8.27
CA ARG A 55 -3.51 -15.07 -8.79
C ARG A 55 -4.15 -16.02 -7.78
N GLY A 56 -4.89 -15.49 -6.80
CA GLY A 56 -5.51 -16.25 -5.71
C GLY A 56 -4.65 -16.41 -4.45
N PHE A 57 -3.37 -16.02 -4.50
CA PHE A 57 -2.49 -15.90 -3.33
C PHE A 57 -2.76 -14.59 -2.56
N GLY A 58 -2.34 -14.59 -1.31
CA GLY A 58 -2.48 -13.47 -0.40
C GLY A 58 -1.16 -12.95 0.16
N ILE A 59 -1.26 -11.78 0.78
CA ILE A 59 -0.21 -11.20 1.61
C ILE A 59 -0.76 -11.06 3.04
N PHE A 60 0.00 -11.55 4.01
CA PHE A 60 -0.44 -11.67 5.40
C PHE A 60 0.41 -10.83 6.34
N ASN A 61 -0.20 -10.44 7.47
CA ASN A 61 0.49 -9.84 8.62
C ASN A 61 1.24 -8.52 8.33
N LEU A 62 0.81 -7.76 7.32
CA LEU A 62 1.34 -6.41 7.06
C LEU A 62 1.15 -5.52 8.30
N THR A 63 2.26 -5.05 8.86
CA THR A 63 2.24 -4.10 9.99
C THR A 63 2.90 -2.77 9.59
N LEU A 64 2.13 -1.69 9.64
CA LEU A 64 2.58 -0.32 9.35
C LEU A 64 2.45 0.54 10.61
N LYS A 65 3.57 1.14 11.02
CA LYS A 65 3.64 2.05 12.17
C LYS A 65 4.64 3.16 11.85
N PRO A 66 4.21 4.25 11.18
CA PRO A 66 5.06 5.41 10.93
C PRO A 66 5.54 6.03 12.25
N ASP A 67 6.76 6.56 12.26
CA ASP A 67 7.41 7.13 13.46
C ASP A 67 7.17 8.64 13.61
N ARG A 68 6.56 9.30 12.62
CA ARG A 68 6.36 10.75 12.57
C ARG A 68 4.93 11.10 12.19
N ALA A 69 4.47 12.25 12.69
CA ALA A 69 3.20 12.86 12.31
C ALA A 69 3.31 13.53 10.94
N SER A 70 2.42 13.20 10.00
CA SER A 70 2.48 13.74 8.63
C SER A 70 1.27 13.37 7.77
N LEU A 71 1.14 14.02 6.60
CA LEU A 71 0.20 13.71 5.50
C LEU A 71 0.57 12.40 4.77
N GLY A 72 0.78 11.31 5.52
CA GLY A 72 1.24 10.04 4.95
C GLY A 72 0.20 9.34 4.07
N PHE A 73 0.70 8.72 2.98
CA PHE A 73 -0.02 7.81 2.09
C PHE A 73 0.33 6.36 2.45
N LEU A 74 -0.55 5.69 3.18
CA LEU A 74 -0.24 4.41 3.82
C LEU A 74 -1.18 3.30 3.37
N GLY A 75 -0.57 2.16 3.09
CA GLY A 75 -1.17 0.90 2.68
C GLY A 75 -0.09 -0.06 2.24
N LEU A 76 -0.45 -1.20 1.65
CA LEU A 76 0.53 -2.01 0.93
C LEU A 76 1.21 -1.17 -0.18
N PHE A 77 0.41 -0.35 -0.86
CA PHE A 77 0.85 0.68 -1.79
C PHE A 77 0.68 2.07 -1.16
N GLY A 78 1.64 2.98 -1.37
CA GLY A 78 1.42 4.38 -1.00
C GLY A 78 0.44 5.02 -1.95
N VAL A 79 0.82 5.12 -3.23
CA VAL A 79 -0.05 5.65 -4.30
C VAL A 79 -0.12 4.70 -5.49
N LEU A 80 -1.35 4.41 -5.90
CA LEU A 80 -1.66 3.82 -7.21
C LEU A 80 -1.91 4.93 -8.23
N GLY A 81 -1.02 5.03 -9.22
CA GLY A 81 -1.06 6.03 -10.28
C GLY A 81 -2.04 5.68 -11.40
N ASN A 82 -2.00 6.49 -12.46
CA ASN A 82 -2.85 6.29 -13.63
C ASN A 82 -2.58 4.94 -14.29
N SER A 83 -3.66 4.27 -14.69
CA SER A 83 -3.64 2.97 -15.38
C SER A 83 -3.11 1.78 -14.57
N ALA A 84 -2.81 1.97 -13.27
CA ALA A 84 -2.42 0.86 -12.42
C ALA A 84 -3.54 -0.20 -12.34
N VAL A 85 -3.18 -1.48 -12.33
CA VAL A 85 -4.17 -2.57 -12.23
C VAL A 85 -3.81 -3.53 -11.10
N ILE A 86 -4.61 -3.54 -10.04
CA ILE A 86 -4.47 -4.49 -8.93
C ILE A 86 -5.63 -5.49 -9.00
N ARG A 87 -5.32 -6.78 -9.03
CA ARG A 87 -6.36 -7.80 -9.15
C ARG A 87 -6.08 -9.05 -8.32
N ASN A 88 -7.14 -9.75 -7.95
CA ASN A 88 -7.10 -11.07 -7.31
C ASN A 88 -6.20 -11.13 -6.05
N LEU A 89 -6.11 -10.03 -5.31
CA LEU A 89 -5.21 -9.88 -4.17
C LEU A 89 -5.98 -9.88 -2.85
N ARG A 90 -5.62 -10.80 -1.96
CA ARG A 90 -6.15 -10.84 -0.59
C ARG A 90 -5.09 -10.37 0.40
N LEU A 91 -5.41 -9.32 1.16
CA LEU A 91 -4.64 -8.91 2.33
C LEU A 91 -5.34 -9.38 3.60
N SER A 92 -4.62 -9.97 4.54
CA SER A 92 -5.20 -10.47 5.78
C SER A 92 -4.30 -10.22 6.98
N ALA A 93 -4.93 -10.00 8.14
CA ALA A 93 -4.25 -9.59 9.37
C ALA A 93 -3.43 -8.29 9.19
N VAL A 94 -3.96 -7.35 8.38
CA VAL A 94 -3.34 -6.03 8.21
C VAL A 94 -3.50 -5.21 9.49
N LYS A 95 -2.43 -4.54 9.92
CA LYS A 95 -2.42 -3.64 11.07
C LYS A 95 -1.73 -2.34 10.67
N ILE A 96 -2.50 -1.28 10.44
CA ILE A 96 -1.95 0.06 10.19
C ILE A 96 -2.30 0.94 11.38
N TYR A 97 -1.28 1.38 12.12
CA TYR A 97 -1.44 2.30 13.24
C TYR A 97 -0.76 3.64 12.90
N ALA A 98 -1.53 4.58 12.40
CA ALA A 98 -1.05 5.88 11.96
C ALA A 98 -1.97 7.02 12.47
N PRO A 99 -2.06 7.23 13.80
CA PRO A 99 -3.02 8.16 14.43
C PRO A 99 -2.81 9.64 14.07
N THR A 100 -1.78 9.93 13.29
CA THR A 100 -1.37 11.27 12.83
C THR A 100 -1.33 11.38 11.31
N SER A 101 -1.71 10.33 10.57
CA SER A 101 -1.70 10.31 9.10
C SER A 101 -3.09 10.44 8.49
N PHE A 102 -3.14 10.99 7.26
CA PHE A 102 -4.39 11.43 6.66
C PHE A 102 -4.94 10.50 5.58
N TYR A 103 -4.11 9.74 4.87
CA TYR A 103 -4.55 8.88 3.77
C TYR A 103 -4.14 7.43 4.05
N VAL A 104 -5.02 6.68 4.71
CA VAL A 104 -4.71 5.33 5.17
C VAL A 104 -5.71 4.33 4.62
N GLY A 105 -5.27 3.52 3.67
CA GLY A 105 -6.02 2.40 3.13
C GLY A 105 -5.29 1.10 3.30
N GLY A 106 -6.02 0.01 3.59
CA GLY A 106 -5.37 -1.29 3.75
C GLY A 106 -4.59 -1.76 2.51
N LEU A 107 -5.12 -1.51 1.31
CA LEU A 107 -4.44 -1.79 0.05
C LEU A 107 -3.60 -0.59 -0.41
N ALA A 108 -4.20 0.60 -0.50
CA ALA A 108 -3.50 1.80 -0.96
C ALA A 108 -3.90 3.05 -0.18
N GLY A 109 -2.92 3.90 0.11
CA GLY A 109 -3.16 5.20 0.76
C GLY A 109 -3.96 6.14 -0.14
N ARG A 110 -3.63 6.21 -1.43
CA ARG A 110 -4.40 6.98 -2.42
C ARG A 110 -4.43 6.29 -3.77
N VAL A 111 -5.52 6.52 -4.50
CA VAL A 111 -5.71 6.06 -5.88
C VAL A 111 -5.97 7.26 -6.79
N ALA A 112 -5.28 7.33 -7.92
CA ALA A 112 -5.56 8.30 -8.97
C ALA A 112 -6.62 7.76 -9.96
N SER A 113 -6.19 7.12 -11.05
CA SER A 113 -7.08 6.46 -12.02
C SER A 113 -6.66 5.01 -12.25
N ALA A 114 -6.76 4.21 -11.19
CA ALA A 114 -6.40 2.79 -11.18
C ALA A 114 -7.63 1.88 -11.23
N THR A 115 -7.43 0.64 -11.65
CA THR A 115 -8.43 -0.42 -11.65
C THR A 115 -8.11 -1.43 -10.56
N ILE A 116 -9.07 -1.66 -9.66
CA ILE A 116 -8.93 -2.60 -8.54
C ILE A 116 -10.07 -3.61 -8.61
N ILE A 117 -9.74 -4.88 -8.85
CA ILE A 117 -10.73 -5.93 -9.15
C ILE A 117 -10.50 -7.13 -8.23
N GLN A 118 -11.56 -7.66 -7.62
CA GLN A 118 -11.49 -8.87 -6.79
C GLN A 118 -10.40 -8.80 -5.70
N CYS A 119 -10.22 -7.61 -5.11
CA CYS A 119 -9.28 -7.40 -4.02
C CYS A 119 -10.03 -7.31 -2.69
N SER A 120 -9.42 -7.83 -1.63
CA SER A 120 -10.00 -7.77 -0.29
C SER A 120 -8.94 -7.49 0.75
N VAL A 121 -9.34 -6.79 1.81
CA VAL A 121 -8.49 -6.51 2.96
C VAL A 121 -9.25 -6.89 4.22
N ARG A 122 -8.60 -7.63 5.10
CA ARG A 122 -9.05 -7.87 6.47
C ARG A 122 -7.98 -7.39 7.43
N GLY A 123 -8.34 -6.45 8.29
CA GLY A 123 -7.41 -5.86 9.25
C GLY A 123 -8.00 -4.68 10.00
N GLN A 124 -7.12 -3.98 10.70
CA GLN A 124 -7.43 -2.75 11.43
C GLN A 124 -6.53 -1.62 10.91
N MET A 125 -7.17 -0.49 10.61
CA MET A 125 -6.49 0.74 10.20
C MET A 125 -6.88 1.85 11.18
N THR A 126 -5.91 2.68 11.55
CA THR A 126 -6.11 3.86 12.38
C THR A 126 -5.44 5.04 11.69
N ALA A 127 -6.19 6.11 11.47
CA ALA A 127 -5.76 7.35 10.83
C ALA A 127 -6.24 8.57 11.64
N ALA A 128 -5.59 9.72 11.45
CA ALA A 128 -6.11 11.02 11.88
C ALA A 128 -7.22 11.53 10.96
N GLY A 129 -7.08 11.25 9.66
CA GLY A 129 -7.98 11.71 8.60
C GLY A 129 -8.82 10.58 8.02
N LEU A 130 -8.62 10.34 6.73
CA LEU A 130 -9.35 9.32 5.99
C LEU A 130 -8.74 7.94 6.25
N ALA A 131 -9.57 7.04 6.76
CA ALA A 131 -9.26 5.64 6.93
C ALA A 131 -10.27 4.80 6.16
N GLY A 132 -9.81 3.95 5.25
CA GLY A 132 -10.67 2.99 4.59
C GLY A 132 -10.14 1.57 4.57
N GLY A 133 -11.08 0.63 4.56
CA GLY A 133 -10.80 -0.81 4.56
C GLY A 133 -9.87 -1.23 3.42
N LEU A 134 -10.16 -0.72 2.22
CA LEU A 134 -9.41 -0.99 1.00
C LEU A 134 -8.54 0.21 0.61
N LEU A 135 -9.15 1.40 0.52
CA LEU A 135 -8.52 2.64 0.05
C LEU A 135 -8.69 3.75 1.09
N GLY A 136 -7.67 4.58 1.25
CA GLY A 136 -7.66 5.75 2.14
C GLY A 136 -8.04 7.05 1.45
#